data_AF-A0A1A0TPX5-F1
#
_entry.id   AF-A0A1A0TPX5-F1
#
_cell.length_a   1.000
_cell.length_b   1.000
_cell.length_c   1.000
_cell.angle_alpha   90.00
_cell.angle_beta   90.00
_cell.angle_gamma   90.00
#
_symmetry.space_group_name_H-M   'P 1'
#
loop_
_entity.id
_entity.type
_entity.pdbx_description
1 polymer ?
#
loop_
_entity_poly.entity_id
_entity_poly.type
_entity_poly.pdbx_seq_one_letter_code
_entity_poly.pdbx_strand_id
1 'polypeptide(L)'
;MSGPLNVQTDGLRQFSQTHSDVASRVSQLVSGAPTAAGVETTHGPIASAVQSALSDVLGSRTGSLQNTATSGNTISGLLRKAAQMYDDGDREGAAKVRAAAEAMSAQAAPQSSRNTP
;
A
#
# COMPACT_ATOMS: atom_id res chain seq x y z
N MET A 1 -25.97 6.12 -8.69
CA MET A 1 -25.69 4.88 -7.95
C MET A 1 -24.61 5.21 -6.92
N SER A 2 -25.00 5.70 -5.75
CA SER A 2 -24.06 6.06 -4.68
C SER A 2 -24.63 5.54 -3.37
N GLY A 3 -24.61 4.21 -3.20
CA GLY A 3 -24.76 3.61 -1.88
C GLY A 3 -23.53 3.95 -1.04
N PRO A 4 -23.62 3.88 0.30
CA PRO A 4 -22.47 4.16 1.17
C PRO A 4 -21.30 3.26 0.78
N LEU A 5 -20.19 3.87 0.36
CA LEU A 5 -18.93 3.18 0.06
C LEU A 5 -18.37 2.64 1.39
N ASN A 6 -18.66 1.37 1.67
CA ASN A 6 -18.09 0.67 2.80
C ASN A 6 -16.71 0.14 2.37
N VAL A 7 -15.64 0.74 2.90
CA VAL A 7 -14.27 0.39 2.51
C VAL A 7 -13.75 -0.65 3.49
N GLN A 8 -13.35 -1.81 2.99
CA GLN A 8 -12.74 -2.86 3.82
C GLN A 8 -11.28 -2.52 4.12
N THR A 9 -11.00 -1.99 5.31
CA THR A 9 -9.63 -1.61 5.74
C THR A 9 -8.71 -2.82 5.85
N ASP A 10 -9.22 -3.99 6.19
CA ASP A 10 -8.46 -5.24 6.18
C ASP A 10 -7.98 -5.61 4.77
N GLY A 11 -8.82 -5.42 3.76
CA GLY A 11 -8.45 -5.63 2.35
C GLY A 11 -7.34 -4.68 1.89
N LEU A 12 -7.42 -3.40 2.29
CA LEU A 12 -6.37 -2.40 2.02
C LEU A 12 -5.04 -2.75 2.68
N ARG A 13 -5.06 -3.22 3.94
CA ARG A 13 -3.84 -3.67 4.64
C ARG A 13 -3.24 -4.89 3.98
N GLN A 14 -4.05 -5.88 3.61
CA GLN A 14 -3.58 -7.06 2.88
C GLN A 14 -2.96 -6.68 1.54
N PHE A 15 -3.61 -5.80 0.77
CA PHE A 15 -3.09 -5.36 -0.53
C PHE A 15 -1.79 -4.56 -0.40
N SER A 16 -1.70 -3.71 0.63
CA SER A 16 -0.44 -3.03 0.99
C SER A 16 0.68 -4.03 1.27
N GLN A 17 0.40 -5.09 2.02
CA GLN A 17 1.40 -6.09 2.39
C GLN A 17 1.90 -6.84 1.17
N THR A 18 1.00 -7.27 0.28
CA THR A 18 1.36 -7.88 -1.01
C THR A 18 2.31 -6.99 -1.83
N HIS A 19 2.02 -5.69 -1.94
CA HIS A 19 2.89 -4.77 -2.68
C HIS A 19 4.26 -4.56 -2.03
N SER A 20 4.32 -4.54 -0.70
CA SER A 20 5.58 -4.48 0.05
C SER A 20 6.44 -5.74 -0.19
N ASP A 21 5.82 -6.92 -0.19
CA ASP A 21 6.50 -8.18 -0.42
C ASP A 21 7.02 -8.29 -1.86
N VAL A 22 6.22 -7.86 -2.84
CA VAL A 22 6.64 -7.79 -4.24
C VAL A 22 7.83 -6.84 -4.40
N ALA A 23 7.78 -5.64 -3.81
CA ALA A 23 8.89 -4.70 -3.87
C ALA A 23 10.17 -5.28 -3.26
N SER A 24 10.07 -5.94 -2.11
CA SER A 24 11.21 -6.60 -1.45
C SER A 24 11.84 -7.69 -2.33
N ARG A 25 11.02 -8.57 -2.91
CA ARG A 25 11.49 -9.65 -3.80
C ARG A 25 12.14 -9.10 -5.07
N VAL A 26 11.59 -8.02 -5.64
CA VAL A 26 12.16 -7.36 -6.81
C VAL A 26 13.52 -6.72 -6.47
N SER A 27 13.64 -6.08 -5.31
CA SER A 27 14.94 -5.55 -4.84
C SER A 27 15.98 -6.66 -4.63
N GLN A 28 15.58 -7.82 -4.10
CA GLN A 28 16.47 -8.98 -3.97
C GLN A 28 16.95 -9.48 -5.34
N LEU A 29 16.06 -9.53 -6.34
CA LEU A 29 16.43 -9.91 -7.71
C LEU A 29 17.42 -8.93 -8.36
N VAL A 30 17.33 -7.65 -8.03
CA VAL A 30 18.30 -6.63 -8.45
C VAL A 30 19.66 -6.88 -7.81
N SER A 31 19.70 -7.20 -6.51
CA SER A 31 20.95 -7.43 -5.78
C SER A 31 21.73 -8.68 -6.23
N GLY A 32 21.05 -9.67 -6.83
CA GLY A 32 21.66 -10.91 -7.32
C GLY A 32 21.82 -11.01 -8.84
N ALA A 33 21.62 -9.92 -9.59
CA ALA A 33 21.63 -9.97 -11.04
C ALA A 33 23.04 -10.27 -11.61
N PRO A 34 23.17 -11.17 -12.59
CA PRO A 34 24.47 -11.50 -13.20
C PRO A 34 25.04 -10.28 -13.92
N THR A 35 26.35 -10.05 -13.76
CA THR A 35 27.09 -9.00 -14.44
C THR A 35 27.54 -9.47 -15.82
N ALA A 36 27.57 -8.58 -16.81
CA ALA A 36 28.02 -8.89 -18.18
C ALA A 36 29.48 -9.36 -18.25
N ALA A 37 30.29 -9.23 -17.19
CA ALA A 37 31.73 -9.51 -17.15
C ALA A 37 32.17 -10.87 -17.77
N GLY A 38 31.32 -11.90 -17.79
CA GLY A 38 31.68 -13.21 -18.32
C GLY A 38 31.86 -13.30 -19.84
N VAL A 39 31.27 -12.40 -20.63
CA VAL A 39 31.26 -12.51 -22.11
C VAL A 39 32.53 -11.91 -22.74
N GLU A 40 33.12 -10.92 -22.06
CA GLU A 40 34.35 -10.23 -22.46
C GLU A 40 35.52 -11.20 -22.62
N THR A 41 35.64 -12.17 -21.73
CA THR A 41 36.75 -13.14 -21.67
C THR A 41 36.82 -14.09 -22.86
N THR A 42 35.75 -14.24 -23.66
CA THR A 42 35.58 -15.45 -24.50
C THR A 42 35.52 -15.19 -26.01
N HIS A 43 35.29 -13.97 -26.52
CA HIS A 43 34.98 -13.76 -27.97
C HIS A 43 35.65 -12.58 -28.71
N GLY A 44 36.65 -11.87 -28.15
CA GLY A 44 37.41 -10.82 -28.88
C GLY A 44 36.57 -9.57 -29.28
N PRO A 45 36.86 -8.87 -30.41
CA PRO A 45 36.19 -7.60 -30.77
C PRO A 45 34.66 -7.68 -30.92
N ILE A 46 34.13 -8.83 -31.39
CA ILE A 46 32.69 -9.12 -31.45
C ILE A 46 32.10 -9.23 -30.04
N ALA A 47 32.88 -9.73 -29.09
CA ALA A 47 32.50 -9.72 -27.67
C ALA A 47 32.26 -8.30 -27.18
N SER A 48 32.99 -7.28 -27.63
CA SER A 48 32.79 -5.91 -27.12
C SER A 48 31.42 -5.32 -27.50
N ALA A 49 30.93 -5.63 -28.71
CA ALA A 49 29.60 -5.19 -29.16
C ALA A 49 28.50 -5.97 -28.44
N VAL A 50 28.65 -7.29 -28.30
CA VAL A 50 27.73 -8.13 -27.52
C VAL A 50 27.73 -7.75 -26.04
N GLN A 51 28.90 -7.43 -25.48
CA GLN A 51 29.09 -6.99 -24.11
C GLN A 51 28.40 -5.65 -23.87
N SER A 52 28.56 -4.70 -24.78
CA SER A 52 27.89 -3.40 -24.71
C SER A 52 26.38 -3.58 -24.76
N ALA A 53 25.87 -4.33 -25.75
CA ALA A 53 24.44 -4.60 -25.87
C ALA A 53 23.87 -5.34 -24.64
N LEU A 54 24.61 -6.32 -24.10
CA LEU A 54 24.22 -7.04 -22.90
C LEU A 54 24.25 -6.13 -21.66
N SER A 55 25.26 -5.28 -21.53
CA SER A 55 25.38 -4.32 -20.43
C SER A 55 24.24 -3.31 -20.45
N ASP A 56 23.87 -2.80 -21.63
CA ASP A 56 22.74 -1.88 -21.81
C ASP A 56 21.42 -2.56 -21.44
N VAL A 57 21.19 -3.79 -21.90
CA VAL A 57 19.98 -4.55 -21.59
C VAL A 57 19.90 -4.87 -20.09
N LEU A 58 21.01 -5.29 -19.46
CA LEU A 58 21.06 -5.56 -18.02
C LEU A 58 20.87 -4.28 -17.19
N GLY A 59 21.42 -3.15 -17.65
CA GLY A 59 21.20 -1.84 -17.06
C GLY A 59 19.72 -1.43 -17.14
N SER A 60 19.10 -1.54 -18.31
CA SER A 60 17.68 -1.26 -18.53
C SER A 60 16.76 -2.15 -17.68
N ARG A 61 17.08 -3.45 -17.59
CA ARG A 61 16.38 -4.40 -16.71
C ARG A 61 16.50 -3.97 -15.25
N THR A 62 17.69 -3.61 -14.80
CA THR A 62 17.94 -3.17 -13.43
C THR A 62 17.14 -1.91 -13.09
N GLY A 63 17.14 -0.91 -13.98
CA GLY A 63 16.35 0.30 -13.80
C GLY A 63 14.85 0.03 -13.76
N SER A 64 14.35 -0.85 -14.62
CA SER A 64 12.93 -1.24 -14.64
C SER A 64 12.52 -1.91 -13.32
N LEU A 65 13.33 -2.85 -12.81
CA LEU A 65 13.07 -3.53 -11.54
C LEU A 65 13.12 -2.56 -10.35
N GLN A 66 14.08 -1.64 -10.31
CA GLN A 66 14.15 -0.60 -9.29
C GLN A 66 12.92 0.31 -9.30
N ASN A 67 12.44 0.68 -10.49
CA ASN A 67 11.24 1.49 -10.63
C ASN A 67 9.99 0.73 -10.13
N THR A 68 9.85 -0.55 -10.49
CA THR A 68 8.77 -1.41 -9.98
C THR A 68 8.81 -1.53 -8.45
N ALA A 69 9.98 -1.73 -7.85
CA ALA A 69 10.12 -1.79 -6.39
C ALA A 69 9.70 -0.47 -5.73
N THR A 70 10.10 0.67 -6.30
CA THR A 70 9.73 2.01 -5.82
C THR A 70 8.22 2.26 -5.92
N SER A 71 7.60 1.91 -7.05
CA SER A 71 6.15 1.99 -7.22
C SER A 71 5.40 1.10 -6.23
N GLY A 72 5.87 -0.14 -6.00
CA GLY A 72 5.28 -1.06 -5.02
C GLY A 72 5.31 -0.50 -3.60
N ASN A 73 6.44 0.05 -3.17
CA ASN A 73 6.56 0.73 -1.87
C ASN A 73 5.62 1.94 -1.75
N THR A 74 5.51 2.73 -2.83
CA THR A 74 4.62 3.91 -2.86
C THR A 74 3.15 3.51 -2.72
N ILE A 75 2.71 2.52 -3.50
CA ILE A 75 1.34 1.98 -3.43
C ILE A 75 1.06 1.43 -2.03
N SER A 76 1.98 0.62 -1.49
CA SER A 76 1.86 0.08 -0.13
C SER A 76 1.70 1.17 0.93
N GLY A 77 2.48 2.26 0.84
CA GLY A 77 2.37 3.41 1.74
C GLY A 77 1.03 4.13 1.61
N LEU A 78 0.56 4.38 0.39
CA LEU A 78 -0.73 5.02 0.14
C LEU A 78 -1.90 4.19 0.68
N LEU A 79 -1.87 2.87 0.48
CA LEU A 79 -2.92 1.96 0.95
C LEU A 79 -2.94 1.86 2.49
N ARG A 80 -1.77 1.82 3.14
CA ARG A 80 -1.66 1.90 4.61
C ARG A 80 -2.25 3.19 5.14
N LYS A 81 -1.91 4.32 4.51
CA LYS A 81 -2.45 5.63 4.89
C LYS A 81 -3.97 5.69 4.68
N ALA A 82 -4.48 5.16 3.58
CA ALA A 82 -5.91 5.09 3.31
C ALA A 82 -6.65 4.26 4.37
N ALA A 83 -6.10 3.09 4.76
CA ALA A 83 -6.69 2.26 5.82
C ALA A 83 -6.74 3.02 7.16
N GLN A 84 -5.67 3.71 7.53
CA GLN A 84 -5.62 4.52 8.76
C GLN A 84 -6.69 5.61 8.76
N MET A 85 -6.79 6.40 7.69
CA MET A 85 -7.78 7.47 7.59
C MET A 85 -9.22 6.94 7.66
N TYR A 86 -9.48 5.74 7.13
CA TYR A 86 -10.80 5.12 7.22
C TYR A 86 -11.12 4.65 8.64
N ASP A 87 -10.18 3.98 9.31
CA ASP A 87 -10.36 3.56 10.72
C ASP A 87 -10.60 4.77 11.63
N ASP A 88 -9.87 5.88 11.40
CA ASP A 88 -10.02 7.11 12.18
C ASP A 88 -11.38 7.78 11.91
N GLY A 89 -11.82 7.82 10.64
CA GLY A 89 -13.15 8.30 10.29
C GLY A 89 -14.28 7.48 10.90
N ASP A 90 -14.12 6.15 10.96
CA ASP A 90 -15.11 5.24 11.55
C ASP A 90 -15.23 5.44 13.06
N ARG A 91 -14.09 5.62 13.76
CA ARG A 91 -14.06 5.98 15.18
C ARG A 91 -14.74 7.32 15.46
N GLU A 92 -14.45 8.35 14.67
CA GLU A 92 -15.04 9.68 14.83
C GLU A 92 -16.56 9.63 14.58
N GLY A 93 -16.99 8.89 13.56
CA GLY A 93 -18.41 8.66 13.26
C GLY A 93 -19.14 7.95 14.41
N ALA A 94 -18.57 6.86 14.91
CA ALA A 94 -19.13 6.12 16.04
C ALA A 94 -19.24 6.98 17.31
N ALA A 95 -18.23 7.82 17.59
CA ALA A 95 -18.26 8.74 18.71
C ALA A 95 -19.40 9.77 18.61
N LYS A 96 -19.63 10.33 17.41
CA LYS A 96 -20.74 11.26 17.17
C LYS A 96 -22.10 10.59 17.33
N VAL A 97 -22.26 9.37 16.80
CA VAL A 97 -23.50 8.59 16.95
C VAL A 97 -23.76 8.27 18.43
N ARG A 98 -22.72 7.88 19.16
CA ARG A 98 -22.82 7.61 20.61
C ARG A 98 -23.23 8.85 21.40
N ALA A 99 -22.59 9.98 21.13
CA ALA A 99 -22.93 11.25 21.79
C ALA A 99 -24.37 11.70 21.48
N ALA A 100 -24.82 11.54 20.23
CA ALA A 100 -26.20 11.81 19.85
C ALA A 100 -27.19 10.89 20.56
N ALA A 101 -26.90 9.59 20.65
CA ALA A 101 -27.72 8.62 21.37
C ALA A 101 -27.81 8.90 22.88
N GLU A 102 -26.70 9.30 23.51
CA GLU A 102 -26.64 9.70 24.92
C GLU A 102 -27.47 10.99 25.16
N ALA A 103 -27.38 11.98 24.26
CA ALA A 103 -28.19 13.20 24.33
C ALA A 103 -29.69 12.93 24.18
N MET A 104 -30.08 12.04 23.27
CA MET A 104 -31.49 11.61 23.11
C MET A 104 -32.00 10.86 24.35
N SER A 105 -31.18 10.00 24.94
CA SER A 105 -31.53 9.25 26.16
C SER A 105 -31.70 10.18 27.37
N ALA A 106 -30.88 11.22 27.49
CA ALA A 106 -31.00 12.23 28.53
C ALA A 106 -32.27 13.10 28.39
N GLN A 107 -32.71 13.36 27.16
CA GLN A 107 -33.97 14.09 26.88
C GLN A 107 -35.24 13.28 27.16
N ALA A 108 -35.18 11.95 27.14
CA ALA A 108 -36.32 11.08 27.45
C ALA A 108 -36.57 10.89 28.97
N ALA A 109 -35.59 11.21 29.82
CA ALA A 109 -35.64 10.97 31.26
C ALA A 109 -36.43 11.97 32.15
N PRO A 110 -36.82 13.21 31.78
CA PRO A 110 -37.34 14.18 32.75
C PRO A 110 -38.88 14.21 32.92
N GLN A 111 -39.66 13.32 32.30
CA GLN A 111 -41.15 13.41 32.36
C GLN A 111 -41.88 12.37 33.25
N SER A 112 -41.20 11.39 33.85
CA SER A 112 -41.87 10.34 34.64
C SER A 112 -41.99 10.61 36.15
N SER A 113 -41.74 11.83 36.65
CA SER A 113 -41.79 12.13 38.09
C SER A 113 -42.52 13.43 38.43
N ARG A 114 -43.71 13.64 37.85
CA ARG A 114 -44.54 14.83 38.17
C ARG A 114 -46.04 14.57 38.38
N ASN A 115 -46.41 13.36 38.82
CA ASN A 115 -47.77 13.01 39.28
C ASN A 115 -47.57 12.01 40.42
N THR A 116 -47.77 12.28 41.72
CA THR A 116 -49.00 12.57 42.53
C THR A 116 -48.49 12.66 44.00
N PRO A 117 -49.27 13.00 45.06
CA PRO A 117 -50.74 13.09 45.19
C PRO A 117 -51.31 14.51 45.34
#